data_AF-A0A948XH52-F1
#
_entry.id   AF-A0A948XH52-F1
#
_cell.length_a   1.000
_cell.length_b   1.000
_cell.length_c   1.000
_cell.angle_alpha   90.00
_cell.angle_beta   90.00
_cell.angle_gamma   90.00
#
_symmetry.space_group_name_H-M   'P 1'
#
loop_
_entity.id
_entity.type
_entity.pdbx_description
1 polymer ?
#
loop_
_entity_poly.entity_id
_entity_poly.type
_entity_poly.pdbx_seq_one_letter_code
_entity_poly.pdbx_strand_id
1 'polypeptide(L)'
;MGNKKNISIRKLAVLERAKALGLAFKRPQMSDLERQAREWKRQEEAEKSEVQDESNAECGMRNADCILSPFNSEIRNPKSEIKDAGSGMQNTELSDSEHAEINEGFDWKPWRSDQGEGEKNSKKPERLNTASIARIARKIMAREWARALGGTSLESDQAGIEREAVQYKQKKAAETERKELEQQRAHKQRTALEKALRSFGRSLLKPAKPVTPESAEILLKEALSEVGETISITWQPDGCRILLEPWEEKKLKRKNGETLPAVFQTTVDDNLMLTSYQKIEDPLLLRQTRNDIIIKKIRLNFRKSPGQDFHAFENAVAEGGRIIQSMEIDEGWKIKFEPWEEMRKRNLERKGRPPIVTNVIRADKDFTHISCERI
;
A
#
# COMPACT_ATOMS: atom_id res chain seq x y z
N MET A 1 -24.74 -40.55 10.51
CA MET A 1 -24.76 -39.30 11.30
C MET A 1 -25.02 -38.07 10.41
N GLY A 2 -26.25 -37.87 9.92
CA GLY A 2 -26.54 -36.82 8.91
C GLY A 2 -27.60 -35.76 9.29
N ASN A 3 -28.24 -35.84 10.46
CA ASN A 3 -29.46 -35.05 10.73
C ASN A 3 -29.31 -33.86 11.69
N LYS A 4 -28.18 -33.69 12.39
CA LYS A 4 -28.04 -32.59 13.38
C LYS A 4 -27.73 -31.22 12.76
N LYS A 5 -27.05 -31.16 11.60
CA LYS A 5 -26.69 -29.89 10.95
C LYS A 5 -27.89 -29.19 10.27
N ASN A 6 -28.83 -29.96 9.71
CA ASN A 6 -30.02 -29.39 9.05
C ASN A 6 -31.04 -28.78 10.03
N ILE A 7 -31.07 -29.23 11.29
CA ILE A 7 -31.95 -28.67 12.33
C ILE A 7 -31.48 -27.27 12.74
N SER A 8 -30.16 -27.01 12.72
CA SER A 8 -29.59 -25.71 13.10
C SER A 8 -29.91 -24.60 12.10
N ILE A 9 -29.87 -24.91 10.80
CA ILE A 9 -30.09 -23.92 9.74
C ILE A 9 -31.57 -23.50 9.68
N ARG A 10 -32.50 -24.45 9.84
CA ARG A 10 -33.94 -24.15 9.86
C ARG A 10 -34.34 -23.30 11.07
N LYS A 11 -33.72 -23.51 12.24
CA LYS A 11 -33.98 -22.69 13.43
C LYS A 11 -33.49 -21.25 13.29
N LEU A 12 -32.35 -21.03 12.64
CA LEU A 12 -31.83 -19.69 12.35
C LEU A 12 -32.72 -18.93 11.35
N ALA A 13 -33.17 -19.59 10.28
CA ALA A 13 -34.06 -18.97 9.30
C ALA A 13 -35.42 -18.56 9.89
N VAL A 14 -35.96 -19.33 10.84
CA VAL A 14 -37.21 -19.00 11.55
C VAL A 14 -37.01 -17.79 12.47
N LEU A 15 -35.86 -17.67 13.13
CA LEU A 15 -35.53 -16.53 14.00
C LEU A 15 -35.36 -15.22 13.20
N GLU A 16 -34.71 -15.28 12.04
CA GLU A 16 -34.56 -14.09 11.17
C GLU A 16 -35.90 -13.63 10.59
N ARG A 17 -36.76 -14.57 10.19
CA ARG A 17 -38.10 -14.26 9.66
C ARG A 17 -39.02 -13.67 10.73
N ALA A 18 -38.94 -14.17 11.97
CA ALA A 18 -39.70 -13.59 13.09
C ALA A 18 -39.21 -12.19 13.48
N LYS A 19 -37.89 -11.93 13.38
CA LYS A 19 -37.29 -10.61 13.63
C LYS A 19 -37.68 -9.57 12.57
N ALA A 20 -37.81 -9.99 11.31
CA ALA A 20 -38.30 -9.15 10.22
C ALA A 20 -39.79 -8.79 10.34
N LEU A 21 -40.58 -9.60 11.06
CA LEU A 21 -42.02 -9.40 11.25
C LEU A 21 -42.38 -8.61 12.52
N GLY A 22 -41.39 -8.08 13.25
CA GLY A 22 -41.63 -7.19 14.40
C GLY A 22 -42.30 -7.87 15.61
N LEU A 23 -42.32 -9.21 15.66
CA LEU A 23 -42.92 -9.95 16.77
C LEU A 23 -42.02 -9.83 18.01
N ALA A 24 -42.52 -9.13 19.04
CA ALA A 24 -41.82 -8.89 20.30
C ALA A 24 -41.63 -10.21 21.08
N PHE A 25 -40.46 -10.82 20.95
CA PHE A 25 -40.05 -11.93 21.79
C PHE A 25 -39.54 -11.40 23.13
N LYS A 26 -40.07 -11.95 24.25
CA LYS A 26 -39.42 -11.82 25.57
C LYS A 26 -37.98 -12.31 25.42
N ARG A 27 -37.01 -11.44 25.70
CA ARG A 27 -35.58 -11.75 25.58
C ARG A 27 -35.29 -13.05 26.34
N PRO A 28 -34.59 -14.03 25.72
CA PRO A 28 -34.07 -15.17 26.47
C PRO A 28 -33.24 -14.65 27.63
N GLN A 29 -33.35 -15.26 28.81
CA GLN A 29 -32.45 -14.95 29.91
C GLN A 29 -31.01 -15.13 29.41
N MET A 30 -30.21 -14.06 29.54
CA MET A 30 -28.79 -14.09 29.20
C MET A 30 -28.15 -15.29 29.89
N SER A 31 -27.52 -16.16 29.09
CA SER A 31 -26.75 -17.28 29.66
C SER A 31 -25.64 -16.73 30.56
N ASP A 32 -25.29 -17.46 31.61
CA ASP A 32 -24.26 -17.04 32.58
C ASP A 32 -22.92 -16.74 31.90
N LEU A 33 -22.62 -17.41 30.79
CA LEU A 33 -21.46 -17.13 29.94
C LEU A 33 -21.48 -15.73 29.33
N GLU A 34 -22.64 -15.24 28.87
CA GLU A 34 -22.76 -13.91 28.30
C GLU A 34 -22.69 -12.82 29.39
N ARG A 35 -23.11 -13.15 30.62
CA ARG A 35 -22.94 -12.27 31.78
C ARG A 35 -21.46 -12.16 32.16
N GLN A 36 -20.76 -13.28 32.26
CA GLN A 36 -19.32 -13.34 32.54
C GLN A 36 -18.50 -12.61 31.47
N ALA A 37 -18.83 -12.77 30.19
CA ALA A 37 -18.12 -12.05 29.11
C ALA A 37 -18.28 -10.52 29.21
N ARG A 38 -19.45 -10.02 29.65
CA ARG A 38 -19.67 -8.58 29.85
C ARG A 38 -19.03 -8.03 31.12
N GLU A 39 -18.90 -8.85 32.15
CA GLU A 39 -18.18 -8.48 33.37
C GLU A 39 -16.68 -8.43 33.11
N TRP A 40 -16.13 -9.41 32.40
CA TRP A 40 -14.72 -9.40 32.01
C TRP A 40 -14.37 -8.18 31.15
N LYS A 41 -15.23 -7.84 30.17
CA LYS A 41 -15.02 -6.65 29.34
C LYS A 41 -15.04 -5.34 30.16
N ARG A 42 -15.89 -5.25 31.18
CA ARG A 42 -15.93 -4.10 32.10
C ARG A 42 -14.66 -4.02 32.96
N GLN A 43 -14.13 -5.14 33.41
CA GLN A 43 -12.85 -5.18 34.14
C GLN A 43 -11.68 -4.76 33.24
N GLU A 44 -11.65 -5.23 31.98
CA GLU A 44 -10.59 -4.85 31.03
C GLU A 44 -10.62 -3.35 30.67
N GLU A 45 -11.82 -2.75 30.61
CA GLU A 45 -11.98 -1.31 30.42
C GLU A 45 -11.58 -0.51 31.67
N ALA A 46 -11.86 -1.01 32.88
CA ALA A 46 -11.46 -0.37 34.13
C ALA A 46 -9.93 -0.40 34.35
N GLU A 47 -9.28 -1.54 34.08
CA GLU A 47 -7.81 -1.66 34.15
C GLU A 47 -7.12 -0.72 33.14
N LYS A 48 -7.69 -0.55 31.94
CA LYS A 48 -7.16 0.40 30.95
C LYS A 48 -7.28 1.85 31.40
N SER A 49 -8.36 2.22 32.11
CA SER A 49 -8.47 3.57 32.67
C SER A 49 -7.45 3.83 33.79
N GLU A 50 -7.21 2.86 34.68
CA GLU A 50 -6.23 3.02 35.78
C GLU A 50 -4.80 3.20 35.25
N VAL A 51 -4.38 2.41 34.26
CA VAL A 51 -3.03 2.54 33.65
C VAL A 51 -2.86 3.89 32.95
N GLN A 52 -3.93 4.45 32.38
CA GLN A 52 -3.88 5.74 31.69
C GLN A 52 -3.83 6.92 32.69
N ASP A 53 -4.45 6.79 33.85
CA ASP A 53 -4.38 7.78 34.92
C ASP A 53 -3.01 7.78 35.63
N GLU A 54 -2.39 6.61 35.83
CA GLU A 54 -1.01 6.50 36.34
C GLU A 54 0.02 7.09 35.37
N SER A 55 -0.14 6.83 34.07
CA SER A 55 0.70 7.41 33.01
C SER A 55 0.62 8.95 32.98
N ASN A 56 -0.55 9.52 33.27
CA ASN A 56 -0.74 10.97 33.29
C ASN A 56 -0.19 11.61 34.58
N ALA A 57 -0.25 10.90 35.72
CA ALA A 57 0.35 11.35 36.97
C ALA A 57 1.89 11.38 36.90
N GLU A 58 2.52 10.42 36.21
CA GLU A 58 3.99 10.39 36.06
C GLU A 58 4.53 11.46 35.09
N CYS A 59 3.73 11.89 34.11
CA CYS A 59 4.09 12.94 33.16
C CYS A 59 4.01 14.36 33.78
N GLY A 60 3.16 14.56 34.80
CA GLY A 60 2.99 15.85 35.48
C GLY A 60 4.18 16.30 36.34
N MET A 61 5.05 15.37 36.77
CA MET A 61 6.17 15.70 37.68
C MET A 61 7.51 15.98 36.99
N ARG A 62 7.64 15.79 35.66
CA ARG A 62 8.93 15.97 34.95
C ARG A 62 9.09 17.31 34.21
N ASN A 63 8.10 18.19 34.25
CA ASN A 63 8.14 19.48 33.54
C ASN A 63 8.57 20.69 34.39
N ALA A 64 9.02 20.49 35.64
CA ALA A 64 9.45 21.59 36.51
C ALA A 64 10.96 21.93 36.44
N ASP A 65 11.82 21.03 35.94
CA ASP A 65 13.28 21.14 36.13
C ASP A 65 14.14 21.30 34.86
N CYS A 66 13.56 21.73 33.74
CA CYS A 66 14.34 21.96 32.50
C CYS A 66 14.25 23.42 32.02
N ILE A 67 14.79 24.34 32.82
CA ILE A 67 15.10 25.72 32.41
C ILE A 67 16.59 25.98 32.67
N LEU A 68 17.30 26.36 31.59
CA LEU A 68 18.70 26.85 31.48
C LEU A 68 19.81 25.82 31.26
N SER A 69 20.23 25.66 29.99
CA SER A 69 21.61 25.94 29.56
C SER A 69 21.75 25.82 28.03
N PRO A 70 22.39 26.78 27.33
CA PRO A 70 22.81 26.63 25.94
C PRO A 70 24.27 26.17 25.89
N PHE A 71 24.59 25.10 25.15
CA PHE A 71 25.98 24.79 24.83
C PHE A 71 26.18 24.28 23.41
N ASN A 72 27.18 24.91 22.77
CA ASN A 72 27.73 24.65 21.46
C ASN A 72 28.40 23.27 21.38
N SER A 73 28.32 22.62 20.22
CA SER A 73 29.31 21.67 19.70
C SER A 73 29.05 21.49 18.20
N GLU A 74 29.79 22.16 17.31
CA GLU A 74 31.11 21.76 16.80
C GLU A 74 31.08 20.46 15.98
N ILE A 75 31.22 20.66 14.66
CA ILE A 75 31.09 19.68 13.60
C ILE A 75 32.37 18.82 13.54
N ARG A 76 32.23 17.51 13.69
CA ARG A 76 33.27 16.52 13.35
C ARG A 76 32.78 15.54 12.30
N ASN A 77 33.35 15.63 11.09
CA ASN A 77 33.28 14.60 10.06
C ASN A 77 34.14 13.39 10.44
N PRO A 78 33.68 12.16 10.19
CA PRO A 78 34.57 11.03 10.00
C PRO A 78 34.67 10.63 8.53
N LYS A 79 35.91 10.63 8.02
CA LYS A 79 36.35 9.83 6.88
C LYS A 79 36.28 8.35 7.27
N SER A 80 35.74 7.49 6.42
CA SER A 80 35.92 6.04 6.53
C SER A 80 36.51 5.48 5.24
N GLU A 81 37.71 4.94 5.39
CA GLU A 81 38.49 4.19 4.41
C GLU A 81 37.77 2.93 3.94
N ILE A 82 37.95 2.62 2.66
CA ILE A 82 37.64 1.36 2.02
C ILE A 82 38.82 0.42 2.29
N LYS A 83 38.56 -0.75 2.88
CA LYS A 83 39.51 -1.87 2.88
C LYS A 83 38.84 -3.09 2.28
N ASP A 84 39.41 -3.50 1.15
CA ASP A 84 39.25 -4.79 0.52
C ASP A 84 39.70 -5.92 1.45
N ALA A 85 38.93 -6.99 1.48
CA ALA A 85 39.41 -8.30 1.92
C ALA A 85 38.72 -9.36 1.05
N GLY A 86 39.47 -9.89 0.10
CA GLY A 86 39.15 -11.11 -0.59
C GLY A 86 39.65 -12.35 0.17
N SER A 87 39.42 -13.49 -0.48
CA SER A 87 39.99 -14.81 -0.23
C SER A 87 39.25 -15.73 0.75
N GLY A 88 39.01 -16.96 0.30
CA GLY A 88 38.82 -18.08 1.22
C GLY A 88 37.92 -19.22 0.76
N MET A 89 38.03 -19.72 -0.48
CA MET A 89 37.55 -21.07 -0.80
C MET A 89 38.39 -22.10 -0.03
N GLN A 90 37.75 -22.91 0.82
CA GLN A 90 38.29 -24.21 1.21
C GLN A 90 37.19 -25.26 1.18
N ASN A 91 37.45 -26.30 0.39
CA ASN A 91 36.74 -27.56 0.34
C ASN A 91 36.98 -28.33 1.64
N THR A 92 36.00 -29.11 2.08
CA THR A 92 36.25 -30.24 2.98
C THR A 92 35.30 -31.37 2.59
N GLU A 93 35.88 -32.45 2.11
CA GLU A 93 35.24 -33.73 1.86
C GLU A 93 35.12 -34.54 3.17
N LEU A 94 34.25 -35.56 3.10
CA LEU A 94 34.22 -36.81 3.86
C LEU A 94 33.81 -36.77 5.34
N SER A 95 32.66 -37.39 5.64
CA SER A 95 32.64 -38.77 6.16
C SER A 95 31.21 -39.21 6.52
N ASP A 96 30.84 -40.38 6.00
CA ASP A 96 29.74 -41.19 6.51
C ASP A 96 30.04 -41.61 7.96
N SER A 97 29.08 -41.42 8.87
CA SER A 97 29.03 -42.18 10.12
C SER A 97 27.57 -42.38 10.52
N GLU A 98 27.22 -43.66 10.61
CA GLU A 98 25.95 -44.19 11.06
C GLU A 98 25.78 -44.01 12.58
N HIS A 99 24.52 -43.96 13.01
CA HIS A 99 24.04 -44.24 14.38
C HIS A 99 24.63 -43.41 15.53
N ALA A 100 24.06 -42.22 15.76
CA ALA A 100 23.97 -41.63 17.09
C ALA A 100 22.50 -41.33 17.43
N GLU A 101 21.97 -42.06 18.41
CA GLU A 101 20.66 -41.85 19.02
C GLU A 101 20.57 -40.41 19.57
N ILE A 102 19.62 -39.62 19.03
CA ILE A 102 19.33 -38.28 19.52
C ILE A 102 18.53 -38.42 20.82
N ASN A 103 19.24 -38.57 21.93
CA ASN A 103 18.74 -38.31 23.27
C ASN A 103 19.29 -36.95 23.74
N GLU A 104 19.01 -35.89 22.99
CA GLU A 104 19.27 -34.51 23.41
C GLU A 104 18.12 -34.06 24.33
N GLY A 105 18.32 -34.27 25.63
CA GLY A 105 17.55 -33.56 26.63
C GLY A 105 17.66 -32.05 26.40
N PHE A 106 16.53 -31.36 26.43
CA PHE A 106 16.44 -29.91 26.26
C PHE A 106 17.27 -29.20 27.34
N ASP A 107 18.48 -28.76 26.99
CA ASP A 107 19.41 -28.08 27.89
C ASP A 107 18.99 -26.61 28.05
N TRP A 108 18.26 -26.29 29.13
CA TRP A 108 17.99 -24.91 29.54
C TRP A 108 19.30 -24.28 30.00
N LYS A 109 20.10 -23.75 29.09
CA LYS A 109 21.18 -22.82 29.49
C LYS A 109 20.52 -21.52 29.96
N PRO A 110 20.62 -21.16 31.26
CA PRO A 110 20.11 -19.87 31.72
C PRO A 110 20.82 -18.75 30.97
N TRP A 111 20.04 -17.77 30.53
CA TRP A 111 20.54 -16.57 29.86
C TRP A 111 21.57 -15.88 30.77
N ARG A 112 22.85 -15.94 30.40
CA ARG A 112 23.89 -15.14 31.05
C ARG A 112 23.80 -13.72 30.48
N SER A 113 23.35 -12.78 31.30
CA SER A 113 23.28 -11.35 30.95
C SER A 113 24.66 -10.68 30.80
N ASP A 114 25.72 -11.37 31.16
CA ASP A 114 27.02 -10.76 31.39
C ASP A 114 28.07 -11.36 30.46
N GLN A 115 28.02 -11.02 29.18
CA GLN A 115 29.20 -11.06 28.32
C GLN A 115 29.21 -9.87 27.35
N GLY A 116 30.10 -8.93 27.63
CA GLY A 116 30.78 -8.11 26.63
C GLY A 116 30.11 -6.78 26.29
N GLU A 117 30.47 -5.73 27.04
CA GLU A 117 30.51 -4.36 26.52
C GLU A 117 31.46 -4.33 25.31
N GLY A 118 30.96 -4.57 24.11
CA GLY A 118 31.88 -4.66 22.98
C GLY A 118 31.30 -4.95 21.60
N GLU A 119 30.02 -4.71 21.32
CA GLU A 119 29.55 -4.68 19.92
C GLU A 119 28.24 -3.91 19.80
N LYS A 120 28.33 -2.63 19.42
CA LYS A 120 27.17 -1.80 19.09
C LYS A 120 26.68 -2.21 17.68
N ASN A 121 25.40 -2.59 17.61
CA ASN A 121 24.56 -2.80 16.41
C ASN A 121 24.18 -4.24 16.02
N SER A 122 24.18 -5.20 16.95
CA SER A 122 23.26 -6.34 16.79
C SER A 122 21.86 -5.88 17.22
N LYS A 123 20.87 -5.98 16.31
CA LYS A 123 19.47 -5.68 16.63
C LYS A 123 19.08 -6.49 17.87
N LYS A 124 18.74 -5.82 18.98
CA LYS A 124 18.21 -6.48 20.18
C LYS A 124 17.10 -7.44 19.73
N PRO A 125 17.14 -8.72 20.11
CA PRO A 125 16.09 -9.66 19.70
C PRO A 125 14.75 -9.12 20.17
N GLU A 126 13.76 -9.06 19.25
CA GLU A 126 12.39 -8.68 19.57
C GLU A 126 11.92 -9.55 20.74
N ARG A 127 11.76 -8.95 21.92
CA ARG A 127 11.23 -9.64 23.08
C ARG A 127 9.79 -10.05 22.76
N LEU A 128 9.52 -11.35 22.76
CA LEU A 128 8.15 -11.86 22.66
C LEU A 128 7.33 -11.24 23.79
N ASN A 129 6.21 -10.59 23.45
CA ASN A 129 5.34 -10.03 24.48
C ASN A 129 4.78 -11.15 25.38
N THR A 130 4.46 -10.80 26.63
CA THR A 130 3.99 -11.74 27.66
C THR A 130 2.78 -12.56 27.18
N ALA A 131 1.91 -11.96 26.36
CA ALA A 131 0.77 -12.63 25.75
C ALA A 131 1.17 -13.75 24.76
N SER A 132 2.21 -13.53 23.95
CA SER A 132 2.75 -14.53 23.01
C SER A 132 3.41 -15.68 23.76
N ILE A 133 4.17 -15.37 24.82
CA ILE A 133 4.79 -16.38 25.68
C ILE A 133 3.71 -17.24 26.36
N ALA A 134 2.69 -16.62 26.96
CA ALA A 134 1.58 -17.33 27.59
C ALA A 134 0.75 -18.18 26.59
N ARG A 135 0.64 -17.73 25.33
CA ARG A 135 -0.03 -18.49 24.27
C ARG A 135 0.81 -19.69 23.83
N ILE A 136 2.14 -19.53 23.71
CA ILE A 136 3.07 -20.64 23.41
C ILE A 136 3.04 -21.66 24.55
N ALA A 137 3.16 -21.22 25.81
CA ALA A 137 3.12 -22.09 26.98
C ALA A 137 1.82 -22.90 27.06
N ARG A 138 0.65 -22.26 26.85
CA ARG A 138 -0.65 -22.95 26.81
C ARG A 138 -0.73 -23.98 25.68
N LYS A 139 -0.17 -23.68 24.50
CA LYS A 139 -0.10 -24.64 23.39
C LYS A 139 0.79 -25.84 23.73
N ILE A 140 1.93 -25.62 24.38
CA ILE A 140 2.84 -26.69 24.81
C ILE A 140 2.15 -27.58 25.85
N MET A 141 1.55 -26.98 26.88
CA MET A 141 0.82 -27.72 27.92
C MET A 141 -0.36 -28.52 27.35
N ALA A 142 -1.15 -27.93 26.46
CA ALA A 142 -2.26 -28.66 25.81
C ALA A 142 -1.77 -29.85 24.98
N ARG A 143 -0.58 -29.74 24.35
CA ARG A 143 0.05 -30.84 23.61
C ARG A 143 0.53 -31.96 24.51
N GLU A 144 1.22 -31.62 25.59
CA GLU A 144 1.70 -32.62 26.57
C GLU A 144 0.52 -33.34 27.24
N TRP A 145 -0.56 -32.61 27.54
CA TRP A 145 -1.79 -33.22 28.07
C TRP A 145 -2.45 -34.18 27.07
N ALA A 146 -2.49 -33.83 25.78
CA ALA A 146 -3.03 -34.70 24.73
C ALA A 146 -2.18 -35.98 24.53
N ARG A 147 -0.84 -35.88 24.66
CA ARG A 147 0.07 -37.03 24.67
C ARG A 147 -0.19 -37.95 25.87
N ALA A 148 -0.32 -37.37 27.06
CA ALA A 148 -0.59 -38.12 28.28
C ALA A 148 -1.92 -38.90 28.24
N LEU A 149 -2.92 -38.41 27.49
CA LEU A 149 -4.20 -39.09 27.25
C LEU A 149 -4.16 -40.14 26.12
N GLY A 150 -3.00 -40.43 25.52
CA GLY A 150 -2.86 -41.44 24.47
C GLY A 150 -3.33 -41.01 23.08
N GLY A 151 -3.48 -39.70 22.83
CA GLY A 151 -3.81 -39.17 21.50
C GLY A 151 -2.65 -39.33 20.51
N THR A 152 -2.70 -40.34 19.64
CA THR A 152 -1.66 -40.62 18.62
C THR A 152 -1.77 -39.73 17.37
N SER A 153 -2.76 -38.85 17.27
CA SER A 153 -3.01 -38.00 16.09
C SER A 153 -2.21 -36.67 16.10
N LEU A 154 -0.93 -36.70 16.49
CA LEU A 154 -0.08 -35.50 16.57
C LEU A 154 0.74 -35.22 15.30
N GLU A 155 1.00 -36.25 14.48
CA GLU A 155 1.79 -36.13 13.24
C GLU A 155 1.07 -35.30 12.17
N SER A 156 -0.27 -35.38 12.10
CA SER A 156 -1.07 -34.60 11.13
C SER A 156 -1.01 -33.09 11.39
N ASP A 157 -0.94 -32.69 12.66
CA ASP A 157 -0.90 -31.28 13.07
C ASP A 157 0.51 -30.68 12.99
N GLN A 158 1.56 -31.49 13.18
CA GLN A 158 2.94 -31.06 12.93
C GLN A 158 3.19 -30.77 11.45
N ALA A 159 2.74 -31.67 10.55
CA ALA A 159 2.83 -31.44 9.11
C ALA A 159 2.07 -30.18 8.65
N GLY A 160 0.93 -29.86 9.29
CA GLY A 160 0.19 -28.62 9.04
C GLY A 160 1.00 -27.37 9.43
N ILE A 161 1.62 -27.37 10.61
CA ILE A 161 2.40 -26.24 11.12
C ILE A 161 3.70 -26.05 10.33
N GLU A 162 4.35 -27.13 9.92
CA GLU A 162 5.54 -27.06 9.05
C GLU A 162 5.18 -26.48 7.68
N ARG A 163 4.06 -26.90 7.08
CA ARG A 163 3.55 -26.30 5.83
C ARG A 163 3.24 -24.81 6.01
N GLU A 164 2.59 -24.42 7.10
CA GLU A 164 2.31 -23.00 7.41
C GLU A 164 3.60 -22.20 7.59
N ALA A 165 4.60 -22.74 8.30
CA ALA A 165 5.89 -22.09 8.50
C ALA A 165 6.66 -21.92 7.18
N VAL A 166 6.65 -22.93 6.32
CA VAL A 166 7.25 -22.85 4.98
C VAL A 166 6.51 -21.82 4.12
N GLN A 167 5.17 -21.82 4.12
CA GLN A 167 4.39 -20.81 3.41
C GLN A 167 4.66 -19.40 3.93
N TYR A 168 4.80 -19.22 5.24
CA TYR A 168 5.13 -17.92 5.83
C TYR A 168 6.53 -17.45 5.42
N LYS A 169 7.53 -18.34 5.47
CA LYS A 169 8.89 -18.05 4.98
C LYS A 169 8.88 -17.65 3.50
N GLN A 170 8.17 -18.40 2.67
CA GLN A 170 8.01 -18.10 1.24
C GLN A 170 7.33 -16.75 1.00
N LYS A 171 6.24 -16.46 1.73
CA LYS A 171 5.54 -15.16 1.65
C LYS A 171 6.45 -14.01 2.06
N LYS A 172 7.20 -14.16 3.15
CA LYS A 172 8.14 -13.13 3.63
C LYS A 172 9.27 -12.90 2.63
N ALA A 173 9.83 -13.98 2.06
CA ALA A 173 10.88 -13.88 1.02
C ALA A 173 10.36 -13.19 -0.26
N ALA A 174 9.14 -13.55 -0.70
CA ALA A 174 8.51 -12.90 -1.84
C ALA A 174 8.19 -11.41 -1.57
N GLU A 175 7.83 -11.06 -0.34
CA GLU A 175 7.60 -9.67 0.05
C GLU A 175 8.89 -8.85 0.06
N THR A 176 9.99 -9.43 0.58
CA THR A 176 11.30 -8.76 0.55
C THR A 176 11.81 -8.56 -0.87
N GLU A 177 11.73 -9.59 -1.71
CA GLU A 177 12.14 -9.50 -3.12
C GLU A 177 11.31 -8.44 -3.87
N ARG A 178 9.98 -8.40 -3.62
CA ARG A 178 9.12 -7.38 -4.21
C ARG A 178 9.50 -5.96 -3.78
N LYS A 179 9.85 -5.75 -2.51
CA LYS A 179 10.30 -4.44 -1.99
C LYS A 179 11.61 -4.01 -2.62
N GLU A 180 12.57 -4.94 -2.75
CA GLU A 180 13.85 -4.66 -3.41
C GLU A 180 13.66 -4.27 -4.88
N LEU A 181 12.82 -4.99 -5.61
CA LEU A 181 12.48 -4.65 -6.99
C LEU A 181 11.76 -3.30 -7.12
N GLU A 182 10.89 -2.94 -6.17
CA GLU A 182 10.25 -1.61 -6.14
C GLU A 182 11.27 -0.51 -5.86
N GLN A 183 12.21 -0.72 -4.92
CA GLN A 183 13.29 0.24 -4.64
C GLN A 183 14.23 0.42 -5.83
N GLN A 184 14.62 -0.67 -6.50
CA GLN A 184 15.45 -0.60 -7.70
C GLN A 184 14.76 0.18 -8.83
N ARG A 185 13.45 -0.01 -9.02
CA ARG A 185 12.66 0.73 -10.00
C ARG A 185 12.55 2.21 -9.63
N ALA A 186 12.22 2.51 -8.38
CA ALA A 186 12.16 3.89 -7.89
C ALA A 186 13.51 4.60 -8.07
N HIS A 187 14.63 3.93 -7.83
CA HIS A 187 15.96 4.47 -8.06
C HIS A 187 16.23 4.75 -9.55
N LYS A 188 15.90 3.80 -10.44
CA LYS A 188 16.04 4.00 -11.90
C LYS A 188 15.20 5.18 -12.40
N GLN A 189 13.96 5.27 -11.93
CA GLN A 189 13.03 6.36 -12.27
C GLN A 189 13.56 7.70 -11.78
N ARG A 190 14.06 7.76 -10.54
CA ARG A 190 14.71 8.95 -9.97
C ARG A 190 15.89 9.42 -10.82
N THR A 191 16.81 8.53 -11.15
CA THR A 191 17.99 8.85 -11.97
C THR A 191 17.59 9.33 -13.38
N ALA A 192 16.58 8.71 -13.99
CA ALA A 192 16.05 9.15 -15.28
C ALA A 192 15.42 10.55 -15.20
N LEU A 193 14.71 10.84 -14.12
CA LEU A 193 14.08 12.13 -13.87
C LEU A 193 15.11 13.23 -13.65
N GLU A 194 16.15 12.98 -12.85
CA GLU A 194 17.28 13.91 -12.67
C GLU A 194 17.99 14.19 -14.01
N LYS A 195 18.17 13.17 -14.87
CA LYS A 195 18.73 13.35 -16.22
C LYS A 195 17.82 14.21 -17.10
N ALA A 196 16.50 13.98 -17.05
CA ALA A 196 15.52 14.78 -17.77
C ALA A 196 15.53 16.26 -17.32
N LEU A 197 15.59 16.52 -16.01
CA LEU A 197 15.68 17.87 -15.45
C LEU A 197 16.96 18.59 -15.87
N ARG A 198 18.10 17.89 -15.94
CA ARG A 198 19.34 18.46 -16.50
C ARG A 198 19.20 18.81 -17.98
N SER A 199 18.51 17.97 -18.76
CA SER A 199 18.22 18.26 -20.17
C SER A 199 17.34 19.50 -20.31
N PHE A 200 16.29 19.59 -19.50
CA PHE A 200 15.41 20.77 -19.41
C PHE A 200 16.20 22.04 -19.06
N GLY A 201 17.05 22.00 -18.03
CA GLY A 201 17.89 23.15 -17.65
C GLY A 201 18.80 23.63 -18.79
N ARG A 202 19.39 22.70 -19.57
CA ARG A 202 20.15 23.06 -20.77
C ARG A 202 19.26 23.69 -21.84
N SER A 203 18.04 23.20 -22.02
CA SER A 203 17.09 23.77 -22.98
C SER A 203 16.62 25.16 -22.58
N LEU A 204 16.50 25.46 -21.28
CA LEU A 204 16.16 26.81 -20.78
C LEU A 204 17.24 27.85 -21.09
N LEU A 205 18.50 27.45 -21.25
CA LEU A 205 19.62 28.35 -21.54
C LEU A 205 19.81 28.63 -23.05
N LYS A 206 19.15 27.87 -23.93
CA LYS A 206 19.26 28.02 -25.39
C LYS A 206 18.44 29.17 -26.03
N PRO A 207 17.23 29.51 -25.59
CA PRO A 207 16.40 30.46 -26.33
C PRO A 207 16.91 31.90 -26.19
N ALA A 208 16.91 32.63 -27.31
CA ALA A 208 17.18 34.07 -27.34
C ALA A 208 16.00 34.92 -26.81
N LYS A 209 14.83 34.31 -26.59
CA LYS A 209 13.61 34.95 -26.09
C LYS A 209 13.44 34.67 -24.59
N PRO A 210 12.83 35.60 -23.82
CA PRO A 210 12.52 35.36 -22.42
C PRO A 210 11.61 34.14 -22.27
N VAL A 211 11.98 33.23 -21.36
CA VAL A 211 11.20 32.04 -21.06
C VAL A 211 9.95 32.46 -20.29
N THR A 212 8.77 32.13 -20.82
CA THR A 212 7.49 32.31 -20.14
C THR A 212 7.11 31.00 -19.43
N PRO A 213 6.22 31.03 -18.42
CA PRO A 213 5.77 29.80 -17.76
C PRO A 213 5.17 28.78 -18.73
N GLU A 214 4.48 29.25 -19.77
CA GLU A 214 3.90 28.39 -20.81
C GLU A 214 4.97 27.70 -21.67
N SER A 215 6.02 28.43 -22.08
CA SER A 215 7.11 27.82 -22.85
C SER A 215 7.96 26.89 -21.98
N ALA A 216 8.17 27.24 -20.71
CA ALA A 216 8.82 26.37 -19.73
C ALA A 216 8.03 25.06 -19.53
N GLU A 217 6.70 25.12 -19.44
CA GLU A 217 5.85 23.94 -19.29
C GLU A 217 5.98 22.98 -20.48
N ILE A 218 6.04 23.52 -21.71
CA ILE A 218 6.24 22.71 -22.93
C ILE A 218 7.60 22.02 -22.91
N LEU A 219 8.67 22.78 -22.64
CA LEU A 219 10.03 22.25 -22.57
C LEU A 219 10.18 21.19 -21.46
N LEU A 220 9.53 21.40 -20.32
CA LEU A 220 9.56 20.46 -19.20
C LEU A 220 8.80 19.16 -19.55
N LYS A 221 7.62 19.27 -20.17
CA LYS A 221 6.87 18.10 -20.67
C LYS A 221 7.65 17.30 -21.70
N GLU A 222 8.35 17.99 -22.60
CA GLU A 222 9.20 17.35 -23.61
C GLU A 222 10.36 16.61 -22.95
N ALA A 223 11.07 17.24 -22.00
CA ALA A 223 12.15 16.60 -21.27
C ALA A 223 11.69 15.37 -20.46
N LEU A 224 10.50 15.44 -19.84
CA LEU A 224 9.93 14.34 -19.05
C LEU A 224 9.29 13.24 -19.89
N SER A 225 9.12 13.45 -21.20
CA SER A 225 8.45 12.48 -22.09
C SER A 225 9.16 11.13 -22.16
N GLU A 226 10.48 11.10 -21.90
CA GLU A 226 11.25 9.85 -21.80
C GLU A 226 10.98 9.07 -20.51
N VAL A 227 10.59 9.77 -19.43
CA VAL A 227 10.40 9.19 -18.09
C VAL A 227 8.96 8.71 -17.91
N GLY A 228 7.99 9.52 -18.33
CA GLY A 228 6.57 9.22 -18.11
C GLY A 228 5.60 10.18 -18.78
N GLU A 229 4.32 9.93 -18.55
CA GLU A 229 3.24 10.84 -18.94
C GLU A 229 3.08 11.93 -17.87
N THR A 230 3.31 13.18 -18.23
CA THR A 230 3.12 14.32 -17.32
C THR A 230 1.64 14.66 -17.19
N ILE A 231 1.12 14.58 -15.98
CA ILE A 231 -0.30 14.77 -15.69
C ILE A 231 -0.56 16.26 -15.44
N SER A 232 0.11 16.84 -14.45
CA SER A 232 0.05 18.26 -14.12
C SER A 232 1.39 18.80 -13.64
N ILE A 233 1.61 20.08 -13.88
CA ILE A 233 2.75 20.86 -13.38
C ILE A 233 2.15 22.05 -12.63
N THR A 234 2.56 22.26 -11.39
CA THR A 234 2.17 23.40 -10.56
C THR A 234 3.42 24.16 -10.19
N TRP A 235 3.55 25.38 -10.72
CA TRP A 235 4.66 26.27 -10.40
C TRP A 235 4.51 26.82 -8.98
N GLN A 236 5.62 26.87 -8.26
CA GLN A 236 5.72 27.40 -6.90
C GLN A 236 6.83 28.45 -6.87
N PRO A 237 6.87 29.35 -5.87
CA PRO A 237 7.95 30.34 -5.75
C PRO A 237 9.33 29.69 -5.73
N ASP A 238 9.45 28.54 -5.05
CA ASP A 238 10.71 27.83 -4.83
C ASP A 238 10.93 26.69 -5.84
N GLY A 239 10.18 26.64 -6.95
CA GLY A 239 10.35 25.61 -7.98
C GLY A 239 9.02 25.11 -8.56
N CYS A 240 8.84 23.79 -8.65
CA CYS A 240 7.59 23.22 -9.15
C CYS A 240 7.24 21.85 -8.55
N ARG A 241 5.95 21.56 -8.54
CA ARG A 241 5.38 20.25 -8.22
C ARG A 241 4.87 19.61 -9.51
N ILE A 242 5.28 18.38 -9.75
CA ILE A 242 4.97 17.63 -10.96
C ILE A 242 4.26 16.34 -10.56
N LEU A 243 3.08 16.11 -11.13
CA LEU A 243 2.42 14.81 -11.09
C LEU A 243 2.72 14.07 -12.39
N LEU A 244 3.30 12.88 -12.29
CA LEU A 244 3.65 12.07 -13.45
C LEU A 244 3.29 10.60 -13.25
N GLU A 245 2.97 9.92 -14.35
CA GLU A 245 2.85 8.46 -14.41
C GLU A 245 4.06 7.90 -15.16
N PRO A 246 5.04 7.27 -14.47
CA PRO A 246 6.21 6.67 -15.12
C PRO A 246 5.83 5.59 -16.14
N TRP A 247 6.56 5.50 -17.24
CA TRP A 247 6.28 4.49 -18.28
C TRP A 247 6.41 3.05 -17.78
N GLU A 248 7.37 2.80 -16.89
CA GLU A 248 7.58 1.48 -16.28
C GLU A 248 6.36 1.03 -15.49
N GLU A 249 5.81 1.90 -14.64
CA GLU A 249 4.63 1.60 -13.84
C GLU A 249 3.37 1.48 -14.70
N LYS A 250 3.25 2.31 -15.74
CA LYS A 250 2.18 2.19 -16.73
C LYS A 250 2.22 0.85 -17.49
N LYS A 251 3.42 0.34 -17.81
CA LYS A 251 3.61 -0.99 -18.42
C LYS A 251 3.27 -2.11 -17.44
N LEU A 252 3.70 -2.00 -16.19
CA LEU A 252 3.39 -2.98 -15.14
C LEU A 252 1.89 -3.08 -14.89
N LYS A 253 1.22 -1.92 -14.75
CA LYS A 253 -0.24 -1.81 -14.62
C LYS A 253 -0.98 -2.58 -15.72
N ARG A 254 -0.55 -2.39 -16.98
CA ARG A 254 -1.13 -3.11 -18.14
C ARG A 254 -0.91 -4.62 -18.04
N LYS A 255 0.25 -5.06 -17.57
CA LYS A 255 0.55 -6.48 -17.35
C LYS A 255 -0.32 -7.09 -16.23
N ASN A 256 -0.59 -6.32 -15.18
CA ASN A 256 -1.39 -6.75 -14.03
C ASN A 256 -2.90 -6.62 -14.22
N GLY A 257 -3.38 -5.98 -15.30
CA GLY A 257 -4.81 -5.70 -15.51
C GLY A 257 -5.36 -4.61 -14.59
N GLU A 258 -4.50 -3.79 -13.99
CA GLU A 258 -4.88 -2.67 -13.13
C GLU A 258 -5.36 -1.48 -13.97
N THR A 259 -6.35 -0.72 -13.47
CA THR A 259 -6.93 0.42 -14.22
C THR A 259 -6.64 1.78 -13.60
N LEU A 260 -6.21 1.84 -12.33
CA LEU A 260 -5.84 3.08 -11.67
C LEU A 260 -4.41 3.48 -12.07
N PRO A 261 -4.15 4.77 -12.33
CA PRO A 261 -2.81 5.23 -12.66
C PRO A 261 -1.88 5.10 -11.44
N ALA A 262 -0.60 4.82 -11.70
CA ALA A 262 0.43 4.88 -10.68
C ALA A 262 1.04 6.29 -10.71
N VAL A 263 0.53 7.17 -9.85
CA VAL A 263 0.88 8.59 -9.86
C VAL A 263 2.03 8.84 -8.88
N PHE A 264 3.05 9.53 -9.36
CA PHE A 264 4.17 9.98 -8.54
C PHE A 264 4.13 11.50 -8.45
N GLN A 265 4.21 11.99 -7.22
CA GLN A 265 4.43 13.39 -6.94
C GLN A 265 5.93 13.64 -6.84
N THR A 266 6.36 14.62 -7.61
CA THR A 266 7.74 15.07 -7.66
C THR A 266 7.81 16.53 -7.32
N THR A 267 8.72 16.92 -6.43
CA THR A 267 9.03 18.34 -6.19
C THR A 267 10.44 18.64 -6.68
N VAL A 268 10.55 19.72 -7.43
CA VAL A 268 11.79 20.21 -8.02
C VAL A 268 11.98 21.63 -7.51
N ASP A 269 13.18 21.95 -7.03
CA ASP A 269 13.49 23.30 -6.57
C ASP A 269 13.87 24.24 -7.73
N ASP A 270 14.17 25.50 -7.40
CA ASP A 270 14.65 26.54 -8.31
C ASP A 270 15.98 26.19 -8.99
N ASN A 271 16.79 25.33 -8.37
CA ASN A 271 18.05 24.81 -8.90
C ASN A 271 17.87 23.56 -9.80
N LEU A 272 16.61 23.21 -10.13
CA LEU A 272 16.26 22.01 -10.91
C LEU A 272 16.69 20.70 -10.24
N MET A 273 16.85 20.71 -8.91
CA MET A 273 17.20 19.55 -8.11
C MET A 273 15.94 18.88 -7.58
N LEU A 274 15.98 17.55 -7.58
CA LEU A 274 14.88 16.72 -7.14
C LEU A 274 14.85 16.64 -5.60
N THR A 275 13.91 17.34 -4.97
CA THR A 275 13.78 17.39 -3.50
C THR A 275 12.93 16.25 -2.96
N SER A 276 11.88 15.86 -3.67
CA SER A 276 11.05 14.71 -3.29
C SER A 276 10.56 13.92 -4.50
N TYR A 277 10.43 12.61 -4.30
CA TYR A 277 9.87 11.67 -5.27
C TYR A 277 9.07 10.61 -4.51
N GLN A 278 7.75 10.74 -4.52
CA GLN A 278 6.87 9.91 -3.71
C GLN A 278 5.71 9.38 -4.54
N LYS A 279 5.39 8.10 -4.34
CA LYS A 279 4.22 7.46 -4.92
C LYS A 279 2.98 7.89 -4.14
N ILE A 280 1.95 8.30 -4.86
CA ILE A 280 0.67 8.66 -4.26
C ILE A 280 -0.15 7.38 -4.06
N GLU A 281 -0.53 7.10 -2.82
CA GLU A 281 -1.37 5.96 -2.46
C GLU A 281 -2.84 6.34 -2.18
N ASP A 282 -3.14 7.64 -2.08
CA ASP A 282 -4.49 8.12 -1.79
C ASP A 282 -5.47 7.75 -2.93
N PRO A 283 -6.46 6.86 -2.68
CA PRO A 283 -7.38 6.40 -3.71
C PRO A 283 -8.28 7.51 -4.26
N LEU A 284 -8.57 8.56 -3.49
CA LEU A 284 -9.39 9.69 -3.96
C LEU A 284 -8.60 10.52 -4.97
N LEU A 285 -7.36 10.88 -4.61
CA LEU A 285 -6.48 11.63 -5.50
C LEU A 285 -6.18 10.84 -6.79
N LEU A 286 -5.96 9.52 -6.70
CA LEU A 286 -5.75 8.68 -7.89
C LEU A 286 -6.98 8.64 -8.81
N ARG A 287 -8.20 8.67 -8.25
CA ARG A 287 -9.44 8.74 -9.04
C ARG A 287 -9.61 10.09 -9.72
N GLN A 288 -9.39 11.19 -8.99
CA GLN A 288 -9.42 12.54 -9.55
C GLN A 288 -8.40 12.69 -10.68
N THR A 289 -7.16 12.28 -10.41
CA THR A 289 -6.07 12.32 -11.40
C THR A 289 -6.41 11.51 -12.65
N ARG A 290 -7.05 10.34 -12.50
CA ARG A 290 -7.53 9.56 -13.65
C ARG A 290 -8.57 10.33 -14.47
N ASN A 291 -9.53 10.98 -13.81
CA ASN A 291 -10.54 11.77 -14.49
C ASN A 291 -9.91 12.97 -15.22
N ASP A 292 -8.92 13.62 -14.61
CA ASP A 292 -8.18 14.72 -15.22
C ASP A 292 -7.40 14.28 -16.46
N ILE A 293 -6.75 13.12 -16.42
CA ILE A 293 -6.06 12.53 -17.59
C ILE A 293 -7.05 12.30 -18.74
N ILE A 294 -8.24 11.76 -18.42
CA ILE A 294 -9.31 11.53 -19.40
C ILE A 294 -9.77 12.86 -20.00
N ILE A 295 -10.12 13.85 -19.17
CA ILE A 295 -10.59 15.16 -19.62
C ILE A 295 -9.52 15.86 -20.47
N LYS A 296 -8.26 15.82 -20.05
CA LYS A 296 -7.13 16.44 -20.77
C LYS A 296 -6.96 15.83 -22.16
N LYS A 297 -7.11 14.51 -22.30
CA LYS A 297 -7.07 13.81 -23.59
C LYS A 297 -8.23 14.22 -24.48
N ILE A 298 -9.45 14.21 -23.94
CA ILE A 298 -10.66 14.64 -24.66
C ILE A 298 -10.49 16.08 -25.16
N ARG A 299 -10.08 17.02 -24.29
CA ARG A 299 -9.84 18.41 -24.65
C ARG A 299 -8.77 18.57 -25.72
N LEU A 300 -7.67 17.82 -25.62
CA LEU A 300 -6.58 17.87 -26.60
C LEU A 300 -7.06 17.40 -27.98
N ASN A 301 -7.81 16.31 -28.03
CA ASN A 301 -8.32 15.73 -29.28
C ASN A 301 -9.42 16.62 -29.88
N PHE A 302 -10.33 17.12 -29.07
CA PHE A 302 -11.37 18.06 -29.48
C PHE A 302 -10.78 19.33 -30.09
N ARG A 303 -9.72 19.90 -29.49
CA ARG A 303 -9.02 21.07 -30.04
C ARG A 303 -8.31 20.83 -31.37
N LYS A 304 -7.96 19.57 -31.68
CA LYS A 304 -7.34 19.20 -32.96
C LYS A 304 -8.37 19.01 -34.07
N SER A 305 -9.64 18.83 -33.72
CA SER A 305 -10.71 18.65 -34.70
C SER A 305 -11.00 19.95 -35.45
N PRO A 306 -11.25 19.90 -36.77
CA PRO A 306 -11.46 21.09 -37.60
C PRO A 306 -12.78 21.82 -37.31
N GLY A 307 -13.73 21.17 -36.61
CA GLY A 307 -14.95 21.77 -36.08
C GLY A 307 -14.99 21.62 -34.56
N GLN A 308 -15.51 22.63 -33.86
CA GLN A 308 -15.79 22.58 -32.42
C GLN A 308 -17.28 22.33 -32.18
N ASP A 309 -17.82 21.30 -32.82
CA ASP A 309 -19.22 20.91 -32.70
C ASP A 309 -19.38 19.65 -31.82
N PHE A 310 -20.63 19.26 -31.57
CA PHE A 310 -20.93 18.07 -30.79
C PHE A 310 -20.31 16.80 -31.41
N HIS A 311 -20.26 16.70 -32.74
CA HIS A 311 -19.75 15.50 -33.41
C HIS A 311 -18.23 15.35 -33.23
N ALA A 312 -17.49 16.44 -33.28
CA ALA A 312 -16.07 16.49 -32.93
C ALA A 312 -15.83 16.15 -31.45
N PHE A 313 -16.68 16.66 -30.57
CA PHE A 313 -16.62 16.34 -29.14
C PHE A 313 -16.88 14.84 -28.87
N GLU A 314 -17.91 14.28 -29.50
CA GLU A 314 -18.24 12.86 -29.42
C GLU A 314 -17.09 11.99 -29.93
N ASN A 315 -16.48 12.35 -31.06
CA ASN A 315 -15.29 11.67 -31.59
C ASN A 315 -14.12 11.74 -30.61
N ALA A 316 -13.87 12.89 -29.98
CA ALA A 316 -12.83 13.03 -28.97
C ALA A 316 -13.08 12.16 -27.72
N VAL A 317 -14.34 11.97 -27.32
CA VAL A 317 -14.71 11.04 -26.24
C VAL A 317 -14.54 9.58 -26.67
N ALA A 318 -14.90 9.25 -27.91
CA ALA A 318 -14.75 7.91 -28.47
C ALA A 318 -13.29 7.43 -28.54
N GLU A 319 -12.32 8.35 -28.70
CA GLU A 319 -10.90 8.02 -28.57
C GLU A 319 -10.51 7.54 -27.17
N GLY A 320 -11.21 8.02 -26.14
CA GLY A 320 -10.99 7.63 -24.74
C GLY A 320 -11.68 6.32 -24.32
N GLY A 321 -12.71 5.88 -25.06
CA GLY A 321 -13.44 4.67 -24.73
C GLY A 321 -14.69 4.45 -25.56
N ARG A 322 -15.45 3.39 -25.21
CA ARG A 322 -16.71 3.07 -25.88
C ARG A 322 -17.83 3.95 -25.35
N ILE A 323 -18.46 4.72 -26.23
CA ILE A 323 -19.69 5.47 -25.89
C ILE A 323 -20.84 4.48 -25.72
N ILE A 324 -21.53 4.58 -24.59
CA ILE A 324 -22.72 3.78 -24.25
C ILE A 324 -23.97 4.57 -24.59
N GLN A 325 -24.00 5.85 -24.25
CA GLN A 325 -25.13 6.73 -24.44
C GLN A 325 -24.63 8.17 -24.57
N SER A 326 -25.12 8.89 -25.57
CA SER A 326 -25.05 10.35 -25.63
C SER A 326 -26.44 10.93 -25.51
N MET A 327 -26.59 12.02 -24.75
CA MET A 327 -27.85 12.75 -24.63
C MET A 327 -27.60 14.25 -24.44
N GLU A 328 -28.41 15.07 -25.10
CA GLU A 328 -28.52 16.50 -24.80
C GLU A 328 -29.32 16.68 -23.50
N ILE A 329 -28.90 17.62 -22.68
CA ILE A 329 -29.55 18.07 -21.44
C ILE A 329 -29.68 19.60 -21.50
N ASP A 330 -30.54 20.18 -20.66
CA ASP A 330 -30.81 21.64 -20.71
C ASP A 330 -29.53 22.51 -20.67
N GLU A 331 -28.54 22.05 -19.90
CA GLU A 331 -27.26 22.72 -19.67
C GLU A 331 -26.15 22.35 -20.68
N GLY A 332 -26.38 21.42 -21.61
CA GLY A 332 -25.38 20.97 -22.59
C GLY A 332 -25.47 19.48 -22.94
N TRP A 333 -24.37 18.76 -22.83
CA TRP A 333 -24.25 17.38 -23.28
C TRP A 333 -23.81 16.45 -22.15
N LYS A 334 -24.41 15.25 -22.12
CA LYS A 334 -24.07 14.19 -21.18
C LYS A 334 -23.74 12.91 -21.94
N ILE A 335 -22.48 12.47 -21.85
CA ILE A 335 -22.01 11.26 -22.52
C ILE A 335 -21.61 10.23 -21.46
N LYS A 336 -22.30 9.08 -21.45
CA LYS A 336 -21.88 7.90 -20.70
C LYS A 336 -20.95 7.06 -21.55
N PHE A 337 -19.77 6.75 -21.06
CA PHE A 337 -18.79 5.94 -21.78
C PHE A 337 -18.02 4.98 -20.87
N GLU A 338 -17.56 3.87 -21.44
CA GLU A 338 -16.68 2.88 -20.81
C GLU A 338 -15.23 3.14 -21.27
N PRO A 339 -14.31 3.57 -20.39
CA PRO A 339 -12.91 3.76 -20.77
C PRO A 339 -12.25 2.49 -21.32
N TRP A 340 -11.33 2.62 -22.27
CA TRP A 340 -10.66 1.46 -22.88
C TRP A 340 -9.96 0.56 -21.85
N GLU A 341 -9.41 1.12 -20.78
CA GLU A 341 -8.78 0.35 -19.70
C GLU A 341 -9.79 -0.56 -18.97
N GLU A 342 -11.00 -0.06 -18.70
CA GLU A 342 -12.06 -0.85 -18.05
C GLU A 342 -12.59 -1.92 -19.00
N MET A 343 -12.72 -1.59 -20.28
CA MET A 343 -13.12 -2.55 -21.30
C MET A 343 -12.09 -3.69 -21.45
N ARG A 344 -10.79 -3.37 -21.42
CA ARG A 344 -9.72 -4.40 -21.41
C ARG A 344 -9.81 -5.28 -20.17
N LYS A 345 -9.96 -4.68 -18.99
CA LYS A 345 -10.13 -5.42 -17.73
C LYS A 345 -11.35 -6.34 -17.80
N ARG A 346 -12.47 -5.86 -18.31
CA ARG A 346 -13.71 -6.63 -18.53
C ARG A 346 -13.53 -7.80 -19.49
N ASN A 347 -12.80 -7.60 -20.59
CA ASN A 347 -12.55 -8.65 -21.57
C ASN A 347 -11.63 -9.73 -20.99
N LEU A 348 -10.62 -9.36 -20.22
CA LEU A 348 -9.68 -10.29 -19.57
C LEU A 348 -10.33 -11.04 -18.40
N GLU A 349 -10.98 -10.33 -17.48
CA GLU A 349 -11.47 -10.92 -16.22
C GLU A 349 -12.89 -11.50 -16.34
N ARG A 350 -13.75 -10.91 -17.16
CA ARG A 350 -15.19 -11.17 -17.14
C ARG A 350 -15.76 -11.74 -18.44
N LYS A 351 -14.92 -12.08 -19.42
CA LYS A 351 -15.34 -12.68 -20.71
C LYS A 351 -16.49 -11.91 -21.39
N GLY A 352 -16.47 -10.57 -21.31
CA GLY A 352 -17.43 -9.72 -22.03
C GLY A 352 -18.76 -9.44 -21.32
N ARG A 353 -18.95 -9.81 -20.04
CA ARG A 353 -20.08 -9.36 -19.19
C ARG A 353 -20.16 -7.81 -19.15
N PRO A 354 -21.29 -7.18 -18.73
CA PRO A 354 -21.50 -5.72 -18.79
C PRO A 354 -20.42 -4.87 -18.09
N PRO A 355 -20.33 -3.56 -18.43
CA PRO A 355 -19.26 -2.66 -17.98
C PRO A 355 -19.08 -2.70 -16.47
N ILE A 356 -17.82 -2.76 -16.03
CA ILE A 356 -17.47 -2.76 -14.60
C ILE A 356 -17.66 -1.36 -14.01
N VAL A 357 -17.34 -0.35 -14.82
CA VAL A 357 -17.28 1.05 -14.44
C VAL A 357 -17.72 1.86 -15.65
N THR A 358 -18.59 2.83 -15.43
CA THR A 358 -18.97 3.79 -16.46
C THR A 358 -18.58 5.19 -16.00
N ASN A 359 -18.03 5.98 -16.91
CA ASN A 359 -17.78 7.38 -16.66
C ASN A 359 -18.85 8.21 -17.37
N VAL A 360 -19.17 9.36 -16.79
CA VAL A 360 -20.07 10.35 -17.35
C VAL A 360 -19.29 11.61 -17.58
N ILE A 361 -19.15 11.95 -18.85
CA ILE A 361 -18.66 13.24 -19.28
C ILE A 361 -19.85 14.20 -19.36
N ARG A 362 -19.69 15.38 -18.76
CA ARG A 362 -20.61 16.50 -18.97
C ARG A 362 -19.86 17.62 -19.66
N ALA A 363 -20.49 18.22 -20.66
CA ALA A 363 -20.00 19.42 -21.32
C ALA A 363 -21.14 20.44 -21.38
N ASP A 364 -20.82 21.72 -21.24
CA ASP A 364 -21.73 22.81 -21.56
C ASP A 364 -21.92 22.95 -23.08
N LYS A 365 -22.88 23.78 -23.50
CA LYS A 365 -23.20 23.98 -24.93
C LYS A 365 -22.02 24.50 -25.76
N ASP A 366 -21.16 25.29 -25.12
CA ASP A 366 -19.98 25.89 -25.75
C ASP A 366 -18.69 25.07 -25.55
N PHE A 367 -18.79 23.91 -24.90
CA PHE A 367 -17.66 23.01 -24.57
C PHE A 367 -16.51 23.66 -23.77
N THR A 368 -16.79 24.78 -23.10
CA THR A 368 -15.80 25.48 -22.26
C THR A 368 -15.56 24.74 -20.94
N HIS A 369 -16.61 24.11 -20.41
CA HIS A 369 -16.59 23.35 -19.16
C HIS A 369 -16.85 21.88 -19.43
N ILE A 370 -15.78 21.09 -19.43
CA ILE A 370 -15.85 19.61 -19.52
C ILE A 370 -15.48 19.00 -18.17
N SER A 371 -16.38 18.20 -17.61
CA SER A 371 -16.18 17.45 -16.36
C SER A 371 -16.36 15.94 -16.57
N CYS A 372 -15.82 15.13 -15.67
CA CYS A 372 -15.85 13.67 -15.72
C CYS A 372 -16.15 13.10 -14.33
N GLU A 373 -17.25 12.37 -14.23
CA GLU A 373 -17.70 11.70 -13.01
C GLU A 373 -17.71 10.18 -13.24
N ARG A 374 -17.32 9.41 -12.23
CA ARG A 374 -17.39 7.96 -12.27
C ARG A 374 -18.70 7.50 -11.62
N ILE A 375 -19.46 6.64 -12.31
CA ILE A 375 -20.71 6.03 -11.84
C ILE A 375 -20.49 4.54 -11.55
#